data_AF-A0A3L6JGB3-F1
#
_entry.id   AF-A0A3L6JGB3-F1
#
_cell.length_a   1.000
_cell.length_b   1.000
_cell.length_c   1.000
_cell.angle_alpha   90.00
_cell.angle_beta   90.00
_cell.angle_gamma   90.00
#
_symmetry.space_group_name_H-M   'P 1'
#
loop_
_entity.id
_entity.type
_entity.pdbx_description
1 polymer ?
#
loop_
_entity_poly.entity_id
_entity_poly.type
_entity_poly.pdbx_seq_one_letter_code
_entity_poly.pdbx_strand_id
1 'polypeptide(L)'
;MPDYRLMLKGQRINARVASSPAMGAKRAEEVSGHICGVLVATMPSAEEACKTARAMSGCPYVIATGTTGNKFCNVLVVPESKRWWLEYPQRRPDIIGAKRVSLTVIDELLVPELFEERVSGKKLDTAPCGADCLECPLREEFDCHGCPATTRYV
;
A
#
# COMPACT_ATOMS: atom_id res chain seq x y z
N MET A 1 13.81 26.65 -14.70
CA MET A 1 12.94 26.13 -13.62
C MET A 1 11.91 27.22 -13.31
N PRO A 2 10.60 27.02 -13.51
CA PRO A 2 9.63 28.09 -13.27
C PRO A 2 9.24 28.19 -11.79
N ASP A 3 9.14 29.43 -11.34
CA ASP A 3 8.87 29.92 -9.98
C ASP A 3 7.35 30.01 -9.72
N TYR A 4 6.86 29.34 -8.68
CA TYR A 4 5.42 29.19 -8.37
C TYR A 4 4.86 30.28 -7.42
N ARG A 5 5.57 31.38 -7.17
CA ARG A 5 5.18 32.38 -6.15
C ARG A 5 4.17 33.47 -6.55
N LEU A 6 3.44 33.33 -7.66
CA LEU A 6 2.56 34.40 -8.16
C LEU A 6 1.17 33.93 -8.62
N MET A 7 0.39 33.25 -7.77
CA MET A 7 -1.05 33.03 -8.03
C MET A 7 -1.94 33.05 -6.77
N LEU A 8 -1.74 34.03 -5.88
CA LEU A 8 -2.72 34.32 -4.82
C LEU A 8 -2.93 35.82 -4.67
N LYS A 9 -3.71 36.43 -5.58
CA LYS A 9 -4.36 37.73 -5.34
C LYS A 9 -5.78 37.73 -5.88
N GLY A 10 -6.72 37.60 -4.95
CA GLY A 10 -7.95 38.37 -4.92
C GLY A 10 -9.02 38.06 -5.96
N GLN A 11 -9.94 37.15 -5.62
CA GLN A 11 -11.34 37.29 -6.05
C GLN A 11 -12.27 36.98 -4.87
N ARG A 12 -12.94 38.03 -4.39
CA ARG A 12 -14.14 37.90 -3.55
C ARG A 12 -15.25 37.38 -4.46
N ILE A 13 -15.69 36.15 -4.26
CA ILE A 13 -16.86 35.60 -4.94
C ILE A 13 -17.96 35.45 -3.89
N ASN A 14 -18.86 36.42 -3.87
CA ASN A 14 -20.20 36.25 -3.33
C ASN A 14 -20.96 35.37 -4.31
N ALA A 15 -21.08 34.08 -4.02
CA ALA A 15 -21.96 33.18 -4.76
C ALA A 15 -23.00 32.64 -3.78
N ARG A 16 -24.20 33.20 -3.84
CA ARG A 16 -25.41 32.59 -3.29
C ARG A 16 -25.53 31.22 -3.96
N VAL A 17 -25.33 30.15 -3.19
CA VAL A 17 -25.59 28.79 -3.65
C VAL A 17 -27.09 28.64 -3.74
N ALA A 18 -27.63 28.78 -4.95
CA ALA A 18 -28.95 28.28 -5.29
C ALA A 18 -28.89 26.75 -5.16
N SER A 19 -29.64 26.23 -4.20
CA SER A 19 -29.90 24.80 -4.03
C SER A 19 -30.61 24.28 -5.28
N SER A 20 -29.95 23.41 -6.05
CA SER A 20 -30.59 22.55 -7.05
C SER A 20 -30.43 21.09 -6.61
N PRO A 21 -31.51 20.28 -6.57
CA PRO A 21 -31.49 18.93 -6.02
C PRO A 21 -31.05 17.88 -7.05
N ALA A 22 -30.48 16.79 -6.52
CA ALA A 22 -30.36 15.44 -7.10
C ALA A 22 -29.31 15.20 -8.20
N MET A 23 -28.09 14.86 -7.77
CA MET A 23 -27.45 13.59 -8.13
C MET A 23 -26.74 13.09 -6.88
N GLY A 24 -27.19 11.94 -6.36
CA GLY A 24 -26.70 11.38 -5.10
C GLY A 24 -25.21 11.06 -5.17
N ALA A 25 -24.38 11.92 -4.59
CA ALA A 25 -23.08 11.51 -4.11
C ALA A 25 -23.36 10.52 -2.97
N LYS A 26 -23.28 9.22 -3.25
CA LYS A 26 -23.15 8.23 -2.19
C LYS A 26 -21.98 8.70 -1.32
N ARG A 27 -22.23 8.94 -0.04
CA ARG A 27 -21.15 9.14 0.94
C ARG A 27 -20.25 7.92 0.78
N ALA A 28 -18.95 8.17 0.61
CA ALA A 28 -17.93 7.17 0.81
C ALA A 28 -18.23 6.44 2.13
N GLU A 29 -18.73 5.21 2.04
CA GLU A 29 -18.89 4.37 3.22
C GLU A 29 -17.49 3.99 3.72
N GLU A 30 -17.30 4.13 5.03
CA GLU A 30 -16.07 3.80 5.71
C GLU A 30 -15.80 2.30 5.56
N VAL A 31 -14.64 1.93 5.01
CA VAL A 31 -14.25 0.51 4.88
C VAL A 31 -13.83 0.01 6.26
N SER A 32 -14.78 -0.49 7.03
CA SER A 32 -14.52 -0.96 8.39
C SER A 32 -13.53 -2.14 8.38
N GLY A 33 -12.43 -2.03 9.13
CA GLY A 33 -11.48 -3.11 9.40
C GLY A 33 -10.28 -3.24 8.45
N HIS A 34 -10.07 -2.29 7.54
CA HIS A 34 -8.89 -2.23 6.67
C HIS A 34 -8.16 -0.89 6.82
N ILE A 35 -6.85 -0.91 6.56
CA ILE A 35 -6.00 0.28 6.53
C ILE A 35 -5.16 0.30 5.25
N CYS A 36 -4.76 1.49 4.80
CA CYS A 36 -3.89 1.63 3.64
C CYS A 36 -2.49 2.10 4.03
N GLY A 37 -1.48 1.43 3.48
CA GLY A 37 -0.08 1.81 3.62
C GLY A 37 0.47 2.35 2.31
N VAL A 38 1.02 3.56 2.35
CA VAL A 38 1.89 4.09 1.28
C VAL A 38 3.33 3.92 1.73
N LEU A 39 4.02 2.95 1.12
CA LEU A 39 5.39 2.57 1.43
C LEU A 39 6.33 3.04 0.33
N VAL A 40 7.40 3.73 0.71
CA VAL A 40 8.49 4.12 -0.18
C VAL A 40 9.82 3.63 0.39
N ALA A 41 10.42 2.67 -0.29
CA ALA A 41 11.71 2.09 0.07
C ALA A 41 12.84 2.66 -0.80
N THR A 42 13.95 3.04 -0.19
CA THR A 42 15.20 3.33 -0.91
C THR A 42 16.00 2.05 -1.06
N MET A 43 16.17 1.59 -2.30
CA MET A 43 16.83 0.34 -2.63
C MET A 43 18.32 0.57 -2.98
N PRO A 44 19.15 -0.49 -2.99
CA PRO A 44 20.56 -0.39 -3.36
C PRO A 44 20.78 0.17 -4.76
N SER A 45 19.92 -0.19 -5.71
CA SER A 45 19.97 0.24 -7.11
C SER A 45 18.56 0.37 -7.73
N ALA A 46 18.46 0.95 -8.92
CA ALA A 46 17.22 0.97 -9.70
C ALA A 46 16.77 -0.43 -10.14
N GLU A 47 17.73 -1.33 -10.38
CA GLU A 47 17.48 -2.72 -10.73
C GLU A 47 16.82 -3.47 -9.57
N GLU A 48 17.37 -3.35 -8.36
CA GLU A 48 16.78 -3.97 -7.16
C GLU A 48 15.40 -3.39 -6.85
N ALA A 49 15.20 -2.08 -7.05
CA ALA A 49 13.87 -1.49 -6.94
C ALA A 49 12.87 -2.10 -7.93
N CYS A 50 13.28 -2.28 -9.19
CA CYS A 50 12.43 -2.85 -10.23
C CYS A 50 12.11 -4.32 -9.94
N LYS A 51 13.10 -5.09 -9.50
CA LYS A 51 12.94 -6.49 -9.07
C LYS A 51 11.94 -6.61 -7.93
N THR A 52 12.09 -5.81 -6.86
CA THR A 52 11.16 -5.80 -5.74
C THR A 52 9.75 -5.37 -6.15
N ALA A 53 9.61 -4.32 -6.97
CA ALA A 53 8.30 -3.88 -7.46
C ALA A 53 7.59 -4.97 -8.30
N ARG A 54 8.33 -5.68 -9.15
CA ARG A 54 7.80 -6.80 -9.94
C ARG A 54 7.35 -7.96 -9.06
N ALA A 55 8.14 -8.34 -8.06
CA ALA A 55 7.75 -9.37 -7.11
C ALA A 55 6.46 -8.98 -6.38
N MET A 56 6.41 -7.74 -5.87
CA MET A 56 5.25 -7.22 -5.12
C MET A 56 4.00 -7.00 -5.99
N SER A 57 4.11 -7.03 -7.32
CA SER A 57 2.93 -6.96 -8.20
C SER A 57 2.01 -8.19 -8.06
N GLY A 58 2.54 -9.31 -7.54
CA GLY A 58 1.76 -10.50 -7.19
C GLY A 58 1.18 -10.49 -5.76
N CYS A 59 1.37 -9.43 -4.98
CA CYS A 59 0.80 -9.34 -3.64
C CYS A 59 -0.73 -9.18 -3.71
N PRO A 60 -1.53 -10.03 -3.03
CA PRO A 60 -2.99 -9.91 -3.04
C PRO A 60 -3.50 -8.58 -2.48
N TYR A 61 -2.71 -7.93 -1.63
CA TYR A 61 -3.03 -6.70 -0.92
C TYR A 61 -2.58 -5.42 -1.65
N VAL A 62 -1.95 -5.54 -2.83
CA VAL A 62 -1.41 -4.38 -3.54
C VAL A 62 -2.48 -3.69 -4.38
N ILE A 63 -2.64 -2.37 -4.19
CA ILE A 63 -3.40 -1.53 -5.11
C ILE A 63 -2.51 -1.18 -6.30
N ALA A 64 -1.33 -0.63 -6.01
CA ALA A 64 -0.37 -0.13 -6.99
C ALA A 64 1.06 -0.32 -6.48
N THR A 65 1.95 -0.69 -7.39
CA THR A 65 3.39 -0.85 -7.15
C THR A 65 4.15 -0.27 -8.32
N GLY A 66 5.34 0.27 -8.08
CA GLY A 66 6.17 0.85 -9.12
C GLY A 66 7.51 1.37 -8.61
N THR A 67 8.25 2.04 -9.49
CA THR A 67 9.57 2.56 -9.17
C THR A 67 9.80 3.96 -9.70
N THR A 68 10.72 4.67 -9.04
CA THR A 68 11.30 5.92 -9.54
C THR A 68 12.78 5.96 -9.15
N GLY A 69 13.67 5.80 -10.13
CA GLY A 69 15.11 5.57 -9.87
C GLY A 69 15.33 4.34 -8.99
N ASN A 70 16.08 4.49 -7.89
CA ASN A 70 16.29 3.43 -6.90
C ASN A 70 15.21 3.38 -5.80
N LYS A 71 14.07 4.06 -5.99
CA LYS A 71 12.95 3.98 -5.04
C LYS A 71 11.94 2.94 -5.50
N PHE A 72 11.56 2.06 -4.60
CA PHE A 72 10.42 1.16 -4.72
C PHE A 72 9.23 1.80 -3.99
N CYS A 73 8.10 1.94 -4.69
CA CYS A 73 6.87 2.53 -4.16
C CYS A 73 5.77 1.47 -4.16
N ASN A 74 5.05 1.36 -3.05
CA ASN A 74 4.00 0.37 -2.89
C ASN A 74 2.80 0.96 -2.15
N VAL A 75 1.60 0.72 -2.66
CA VAL A 75 0.34 1.11 -2.03
C VAL A 75 -0.42 -0.18 -1.75
N LEU A 76 -0.66 -0.44 -0.47
CA LEU A 76 -1.26 -1.68 0.03
C LEU A 76 -2.52 -1.36 0.81
N VAL A 77 -3.58 -2.16 0.67
CA VAL A 77 -4.69 -2.21 1.64
C VAL A 77 -4.57 -3.52 2.38
N VAL A 78 -4.49 -3.49 3.71
CA VAL A 78 -4.41 -4.70 4.53
C VAL A 78 -5.48 -4.67 5.63
N PRO A 79 -5.92 -5.83 6.11
CA PRO A 79 -6.71 -5.90 7.33
C PRO A 79 -6.01 -5.19 8.49
N GLU A 80 -6.76 -4.54 9.37
CA GLU A 80 -6.20 -3.81 10.50
C GLU A 80 -5.36 -4.71 11.43
N SER A 81 -5.78 -5.97 11.60
CA SER A 81 -5.02 -6.99 12.35
C SER A 81 -3.63 -7.28 11.75
N LYS A 82 -3.43 -6.96 10.47
CA LYS A 82 -2.17 -7.11 9.73
C LYS A 82 -1.42 -5.78 9.59
N ARG A 83 -1.73 -4.75 10.40
CA ARG A 83 -0.99 -3.47 10.41
C ARG A 83 0.52 -3.65 10.49
N TRP A 84 0.96 -4.63 11.25
CA TRP A 84 2.37 -4.96 11.41
C TRP A 84 3.07 -5.31 10.07
N TRP A 85 2.35 -5.76 9.03
CA TRP A 85 2.90 -5.99 7.67
C TRP A 85 3.45 -4.70 7.05
N LEU A 86 2.84 -3.56 7.38
CA LEU A 86 3.25 -2.25 6.89
C LEU A 86 4.42 -1.70 7.71
N GLU A 87 4.31 -1.81 9.05
CA GLU A 87 5.28 -1.24 9.99
C GLU A 87 6.60 -2.03 10.04
N TYR A 88 6.55 -3.34 9.86
CA TYR A 88 7.73 -4.18 10.04
C TYR A 88 8.86 -3.85 9.03
N PRO A 89 8.60 -3.69 7.71
CA PRO A 89 9.60 -3.18 6.77
C PRO A 89 10.14 -1.78 7.09
N GLN A 90 9.38 -0.93 7.78
CA GLN A 90 9.87 0.38 8.24
C GLN A 90 10.93 0.23 9.32
N ARG A 91 10.72 -0.67 10.28
CA ARG A 91 11.65 -0.95 11.38
C ARG A 91 12.83 -1.82 10.94
N ARG A 92 12.61 -2.72 9.99
CA ARG A 92 13.56 -3.71 9.47
C ARG A 92 13.64 -3.64 7.94
N PRO A 93 14.20 -2.55 7.37
CA PRO A 93 14.25 -2.37 5.92
C PRO A 93 15.09 -3.45 5.20
N ASP A 94 16.00 -4.09 5.93
CA ASP A 94 16.86 -5.17 5.45
C ASP A 94 16.08 -6.40 4.96
N ILE A 95 14.89 -6.67 5.52
CA ILE A 95 14.08 -7.85 5.17
C ILE A 95 13.56 -7.79 3.73
N ILE A 96 13.42 -6.58 3.18
CA ILE A 96 13.02 -6.36 1.78
C ILE A 96 14.23 -5.92 0.92
N GLY A 97 15.45 -6.03 1.46
CA GLY A 97 16.68 -5.58 0.81
C GLY A 97 16.80 -4.06 0.67
N ALA A 98 16.03 -3.28 1.43
CA ALA A 98 16.06 -1.82 1.37
C ALA A 98 17.11 -1.24 2.32
N LYS A 99 17.63 -0.05 1.98
CA LYS A 99 18.47 0.75 2.88
C LYS A 99 17.64 1.52 3.91
N ARG A 100 16.43 1.91 3.52
CA ARG A 100 15.49 2.68 4.34
C ARG A 100 14.09 2.53 3.78
N VAL A 101 13.10 2.55 4.66
CA VAL A 101 11.69 2.54 4.31
C VAL A 101 11.00 3.72 4.98
N SER A 102 10.14 4.40 4.24
CA SER A 102 9.20 5.40 4.74
C SER A 102 7.79 4.88 4.56
N LEU A 103 6.98 5.00 5.60
CA LEU A 103 5.61 4.52 5.62
C LEU A 103 4.69 5.67 6.02
N THR A 104 3.57 5.79 5.31
CA THR A 104 2.42 6.56 5.73
C THR A 104 1.24 5.62 5.82
N VAL A 105 0.58 5.58 6.98
CA VAL A 105 -0.64 4.79 7.19
C VAL A 105 -1.82 5.72 7.10
N ILE A 106 -2.85 5.29 6.37
CA ILE A 106 -4.14 5.95 6.23
C ILE A 106 -5.13 5.05 6.99
N ASP A 107 -5.52 5.50 8.18
CA ASP A 107 -6.41 4.75 9.08
C ASP A 107 -7.88 4.85 8.64
N GLU A 108 -8.31 6.03 8.17
CA GLU A 108 -9.67 6.26 7.69
C GLU A 108 -9.73 6.15 6.16
N LEU A 109 -10.13 4.97 5.67
CA LEU A 109 -10.31 4.70 4.25
C LEU A 109 -11.71 5.07 3.77
N LEU A 110 -11.75 6.08 2.89
CA LEU A 110 -12.99 6.55 2.24
C LEU A 110 -13.29 5.82 0.93
N VAL A 111 -12.28 5.22 0.29
CA VAL A 111 -12.41 4.48 -0.98
C VAL A 111 -11.31 3.41 -1.06
N PRO A 112 -11.53 2.28 -1.77
CA PRO A 112 -12.77 1.83 -2.43
C PRO A 112 -13.60 0.90 -1.53
N GLU A 113 -14.92 1.01 -1.60
CA GLU A 113 -15.92 0.17 -0.88
C GLU A 113 -15.67 -1.36 -0.98
N LEU A 114 -14.89 -1.81 -1.95
CA LEU A 114 -14.56 -3.22 -2.18
C LEU A 114 -13.08 -3.36 -2.56
N PHE A 115 -12.20 -3.49 -1.57
CA PHE A 115 -10.89 -4.07 -1.82
C PHE A 115 -11.04 -5.60 -1.88
N GLU A 116 -11.03 -6.15 -3.09
CA GLU A 116 -10.96 -7.60 -3.27
C GLU A 116 -9.50 -8.03 -3.34
N GLU A 117 -9.10 -8.93 -2.42
CA GLU A 117 -7.78 -9.53 -2.43
C GLU A 117 -7.51 -10.20 -3.79
N ARG A 118 -6.42 -9.81 -4.45
CA ARG A 118 -6.03 -10.38 -5.75
C ARG A 118 -5.30 -11.70 -5.54
N VAL A 119 -6.03 -12.76 -5.22
CA VAL A 119 -5.43 -14.10 -5.12
C VAL A 119 -5.37 -14.71 -6.50
N SER A 120 -4.16 -14.85 -7.07
CA SER A 120 -3.99 -15.58 -8.32
C SER A 120 -4.35 -17.05 -8.13
N GLY A 121 -5.08 -17.64 -9.08
CA GLY A 121 -5.44 -19.08 -9.02
C GLY A 121 -4.24 -20.01 -8.97
N LYS A 122 -3.05 -19.54 -9.41
CA LYS A 122 -1.78 -20.24 -9.23
C LYS A 122 -1.11 -19.76 -7.95
N LYS A 123 -1.03 -20.64 -6.95
CA LYS A 123 -0.26 -20.42 -5.71
C LYS A 123 1.23 -20.72 -5.94
N LEU A 124 2.10 -19.98 -5.26
CA LEU A 124 3.55 -20.14 -5.32
C LEU A 124 4.10 -20.76 -4.02
N ASP A 125 5.36 -21.20 -4.03
CA ASP A 125 6.02 -21.70 -2.82
C ASP A 125 6.57 -20.54 -1.96
N THR A 126 7.05 -19.47 -2.61
CA THR A 126 7.58 -18.27 -1.96
C THR A 126 6.57 -17.12 -2.08
N ALA A 127 6.42 -16.35 -1.00
CA ALA A 127 5.55 -15.18 -0.99
C ALA A 127 6.13 -14.02 -1.83
N PRO A 128 5.29 -13.08 -2.30
CA PRO A 128 5.73 -11.87 -3.01
C PRO A 128 6.73 -11.01 -2.23
N CYS A 129 6.70 -11.07 -0.89
CA CYS A 129 7.68 -10.41 -0.02
C CYS A 129 9.06 -11.10 0.01
N GLY A 130 9.21 -12.24 -0.67
CA GLY A 130 10.45 -13.02 -0.75
C GLY A 130 10.59 -14.09 0.35
N ALA A 131 9.67 -14.16 1.31
CA ALA A 131 9.73 -15.12 2.40
C ALA A 131 9.24 -16.53 1.98
N ASP A 132 9.92 -17.56 2.47
CA ASP A 132 9.31 -18.89 2.63
C ASP A 132 8.39 -18.85 3.86
N CYS A 133 7.09 -18.99 3.65
CA CYS A 133 6.12 -18.89 4.74
C CYS A 133 6.18 -20.04 5.75
N LEU A 134 6.89 -21.15 5.47
CA LEU A 134 7.06 -22.26 6.42
C LEU A 134 8.11 -21.92 7.49
N GLU A 135 9.23 -21.35 7.05
CA GLU A 135 10.41 -21.06 7.88
C GLU A 135 10.45 -19.59 8.35
N CYS A 136 9.41 -18.81 8.06
CA CYS A 136 9.40 -17.39 8.38
C CYS A 136 9.21 -17.17 9.88
N PRO A 137 10.13 -16.48 10.60
CA PRO A 137 10.00 -16.24 12.03
C PRO A 137 8.75 -15.43 12.40
N LEU A 138 8.19 -14.69 11.43
CA LEU A 138 6.98 -13.89 11.61
C LEU A 138 5.74 -14.76 11.89
N ARG A 139 5.78 -16.07 11.58
CA ARG A 139 4.74 -17.04 11.98
C ARG A 139 4.61 -17.09 13.50
N GLU A 140 5.74 -17.17 14.21
CA GLU A 140 5.76 -17.25 15.66
C GLU A 140 5.66 -15.87 16.30
N GLU A 141 6.37 -14.88 15.76
CA GLU A 141 6.45 -13.53 16.35
C GLU A 141 5.12 -12.77 16.28
N PHE A 142 4.34 -12.97 15.21
CA PHE A 142 3.13 -12.19 14.93
C PHE A 142 1.88 -13.06 14.67
N ASP A 143 1.92 -14.36 15.00
CA ASP A 143 0.86 -15.32 14.66
C ASP A 143 0.48 -15.25 13.15
N CYS A 144 1.50 -15.11 12.29
CA CYS A 144 1.27 -14.93 10.86
C CYS A 144 0.83 -16.24 10.19
N HIS A 145 -0.35 -16.27 9.60
CA HIS A 145 -0.84 -17.46 8.87
C HIS A 145 -0.24 -17.65 7.46
N GLY A 146 0.70 -16.79 7.05
CA GLY A 146 1.33 -16.83 5.73
C GLY A 146 0.65 -15.94 4.69
N CYS A 147 1.11 -16.01 3.44
CA CYS A 147 0.58 -15.19 2.35
C CYS A 147 -0.49 -15.95 1.55
N PRO A 148 -1.68 -15.37 1.29
CA PRO A 148 -2.71 -16.02 0.46
C PRO A 148 -2.24 -16.44 -0.94
N ALA A 149 -1.19 -15.79 -1.48
CA ALA A 149 -0.57 -16.13 -2.75
C ALA A 149 0.27 -17.42 -2.72
N THR A 150 0.43 -18.07 -1.55
CA THR A 150 1.25 -19.28 -1.42
C THR A 150 0.44 -20.51 -1.04
N THR A 151 1.02 -21.70 -1.30
CA THR A 151 0.47 -23.01 -0.93
C THR A 151 0.47 -23.25 0.58
N ARG A 152 1.20 -22.43 1.34
CA ARG A 152 1.43 -22.56 2.79
C ARG A 152 0.57 -21.63 3.65
N TYR A 153 -0.40 -20.96 3.03
CA TYR A 153 -1.42 -20.18 3.73
C TYR A 153 -2.36 -21.11 4.49
N VAL A 154 -2.58 -20.84 5.78
CA VAL A 154 -3.48 -21.60 6.66
C VAL A 154 -4.58 -20.72 7.23
#